data_AF-A0AAW8NJT1-F1
#
_entry.id   AF-A0AAW8NJT1-F1
#
_cell.length_a   1.000
_cell.length_b   1.000
_cell.length_c   1.000
_cell.angle_alpha   90.00
_cell.angle_beta   90.00
_cell.angle_gamma   90.00
#
_symmetry.space_group_name_H-M   'P 1'
#
loop_
_entity.id
_entity.type
_entity.pdbx_description
1 polymer ?
#
loop_
_entity_poly.entity_id
_entity_poly.type
_entity_poly.pdbx_seq_one_letter_code
_entity_poly.pdbx_strand_id
1 'polypeptide(L)'
;MPRKNKSLGFTLIEMVVVIIILGILAIIAAPKFINLKQDAQISTVEATGAAFKGGISLANVKWASKGGAGPVDNLQVFGDGTNGQLDINQWGFPAQNYPPFESSPRLNNVNDCMSVWRTIMQEPPVVTSNPNTDGAEYFATYISPDQCRYFYLPEQTMSIYYDSRDGSVITDSDPNS
;
A
#
# COMPACT_ATOMS: atom_id res chain seq x y z
N MET A 1 50.04 -32.92 -31.62
CA MET A 1 49.36 -33.99 -30.84
C MET A 1 48.32 -33.33 -29.93
N PRO A 2 47.02 -33.62 -30.08
CA PRO A 2 46.00 -33.05 -29.20
C PRO A 2 45.95 -33.87 -27.90
N ARG A 3 46.05 -33.20 -26.74
CA ARG A 3 45.84 -33.83 -25.43
C ARG A 3 44.36 -34.20 -25.29
N LYS A 4 44.05 -35.49 -25.11
CA LYS A 4 42.73 -35.98 -24.71
C LYS A 4 42.45 -35.48 -23.30
N ASN A 5 41.56 -34.49 -23.14
CA ASN A 5 41.02 -34.13 -21.84
C ASN A 5 40.16 -35.30 -21.34
N LYS A 6 40.58 -35.94 -20.24
CA LYS A 6 39.73 -36.93 -19.54
C LYS A 6 38.63 -36.15 -18.85
N SER A 7 37.40 -36.26 -19.34
CA SER A 7 36.22 -35.84 -18.57
C SER A 7 36.09 -36.78 -17.37
N LEU A 8 36.45 -36.29 -16.18
CA LEU A 8 36.10 -36.95 -14.93
C LEU A 8 34.58 -36.80 -14.77
N GLY A 9 33.83 -37.89 -14.96
CA GLY A 9 32.39 -37.90 -14.70
C GLY A 9 32.12 -37.85 -13.18
N PHE A 10 31.04 -37.18 -12.79
CA PHE A 10 30.53 -37.22 -11.42
C PHE A 10 30.13 -38.64 -11.01
N THR A 11 30.33 -39.00 -9.75
CA THR A 11 29.93 -40.31 -9.21
C THR A 11 28.47 -40.28 -8.74
N LEU A 12 27.76 -41.43 -8.78
CA LEU A 12 26.37 -41.50 -8.29
C LEU A 12 26.26 -41.12 -6.80
N ILE A 13 27.25 -41.51 -6.00
CA ILE A 13 27.28 -41.19 -4.56
C ILE A 13 27.38 -39.69 -4.31
N GLU A 14 28.10 -38.97 -5.16
CA GLU A 14 28.28 -37.52 -5.05
C GLU A 14 26.98 -36.76 -5.32
N MET A 15 26.17 -37.23 -6.29
CA MET A 15 24.83 -36.68 -6.52
C MET A 15 23.88 -36.99 -5.35
N VAL A 16 23.93 -38.21 -4.82
CA VAL A 16 23.10 -38.61 -3.66
C VAL A 16 23.43 -37.79 -2.41
N VAL A 17 24.71 -37.56 -2.13
CA VAL A 17 25.13 -36.74 -0.98
C VAL A 17 24.66 -35.28 -1.15
N VAL A 18 24.76 -34.72 -2.36
CA VAL A 18 24.30 -33.35 -2.63
C VAL A 18 22.80 -33.19 -2.38
N ILE A 19 21.96 -34.09 -2.87
CA ILE A 19 20.51 -34.01 -2.64
C ILE A 19 20.14 -34.19 -1.16
N ILE A 20 20.89 -35.02 -0.42
CA ILE A 20 20.69 -35.19 1.03
C ILE A 20 21.01 -33.90 1.78
N ILE A 21 22.15 -33.27 1.46
CA ILE A 21 22.55 -32.00 2.08
C ILE A 21 21.52 -30.91 1.76
N LEU A 22 21.11 -30.78 0.49
CA LEU A 22 20.09 -29.82 0.08
C LEU A 22 18.74 -30.09 0.78
N GLY A 23 18.37 -31.36 0.99
CA GLY A 23 17.17 -31.75 1.73
C GLY A 23 17.19 -31.27 3.18
N ILE A 24 18.30 -31.47 3.90
CA ILE A 24 18.45 -31.02 5.29
C ILE A 24 18.41 -29.49 5.37
N LEU A 25 19.11 -28.79 4.47
CA LEU A 25 19.12 -27.33 4.42
C LEU A 25 17.73 -26.76 4.13
N ALA A 26 16.98 -27.38 3.21
CA ALA A 26 15.63 -26.94 2.87
C ALA A 26 14.67 -27.04 4.06
N ILE A 27 14.74 -28.12 4.85
CA ILE A 27 13.89 -28.32 6.05
C ILE A 27 14.12 -27.22 7.10
N ILE A 28 15.37 -26.82 7.31
CA ILE A 28 15.70 -25.77 8.30
C ILE A 28 15.35 -24.37 7.76
N ALA A 29 15.54 -24.12 6.48
CA ALA A 29 15.33 -22.80 5.87
C ALA A 29 13.86 -22.46 5.62
N ALA A 30 13.02 -23.43 5.23
CA ALA A 30 11.62 -23.22 4.87
C ALA A 30 10.78 -22.49 5.94
N PRO A 31 10.74 -22.90 7.22
CA PRO A 31 9.91 -22.22 8.23
C PRO A 31 10.38 -20.79 8.48
N LYS A 32 11.69 -20.54 8.47
CA LYS A 32 12.25 -19.20 8.63
C LYS A 32 11.87 -18.29 7.47
N PHE A 33 11.90 -18.80 6.25
CA PHE A 33 11.53 -18.03 5.07
C PHE A 33 10.05 -17.60 5.09
N ILE A 34 9.15 -18.46 5.56
CA ILE A 34 7.72 -18.14 5.71
C ILE A 34 7.53 -16.99 6.71
N ASN A 35 8.15 -17.07 7.89
CA ASN A 35 8.05 -16.02 8.90
C ASN A 35 8.62 -14.68 8.39
N LEU A 36 9.78 -14.71 7.74
CA LEU A 36 10.38 -13.49 7.17
C LEU A 36 9.50 -12.84 6.09
N LYS A 37 8.81 -13.65 5.27
CA LYS A 37 7.85 -13.14 4.29
C LYS A 37 6.68 -12.45 4.99
N GLN A 38 6.14 -13.05 6.04
CA GLN A 38 5.03 -12.48 6.81
C GLN A 38 5.44 -11.18 7.50
N ASP A 39 6.59 -11.16 8.18
CA ASP A 39 7.14 -9.96 8.82
C ASP A 39 7.38 -8.83 7.79
N ALA A 40 7.86 -9.18 6.60
CA ALA A 40 8.04 -8.20 5.51
C ALA A 40 6.71 -7.64 5.01
N GLN A 41 5.68 -8.46 4.92
CA GLN A 41 4.33 -8.01 4.54
C GLN A 41 3.75 -7.06 5.60
N ILE A 42 3.82 -7.43 6.88
CA ILE A 42 3.39 -6.59 8.01
C ILE A 42 4.10 -5.23 7.96
N SER A 43 5.43 -5.23 7.83
CA SER A 43 6.23 -4.00 7.76
C SER A 43 5.86 -3.12 6.55
N THR A 44 5.53 -3.75 5.41
CA THR A 44 5.10 -3.02 4.20
C THR A 44 3.76 -2.32 4.42
N VAL A 45 2.79 -3.00 5.06
CA VAL A 45 1.47 -2.42 5.36
C VAL A 45 1.61 -1.29 6.38
N GLU A 46 2.43 -1.46 7.43
CA GLU A 46 2.71 -0.42 8.42
C GLU A 46 3.38 0.82 7.81
N ALA A 47 4.38 0.61 6.94
CA ALA A 47 5.07 1.69 6.25
C ALA A 47 4.10 2.46 5.32
N THR A 48 3.27 1.74 4.58
CA THR A 48 2.27 2.33 3.69
C THR A 48 1.23 3.12 4.48
N GLY A 49 0.71 2.55 5.57
CA GLY A 49 -0.23 3.22 6.46
C GLY A 49 0.34 4.48 7.10
N ALA A 50 1.61 4.44 7.51
CA ALA A 50 2.34 5.60 8.03
C ALA A 50 2.54 6.69 6.96
N ALA A 51 2.90 6.31 5.74
CA ALA A 51 3.03 7.25 4.62
C ALA A 51 1.69 7.92 4.28
N PHE A 52 0.61 7.13 4.20
CA PHE A 52 -0.73 7.63 3.97
C PHE A 52 -1.17 8.60 5.09
N LYS A 53 -0.98 8.21 6.36
CA LYS A 53 -1.25 9.07 7.52
C LYS A 53 -0.45 10.37 7.50
N GLY A 54 0.83 10.31 7.16
CA GLY A 54 1.69 11.48 7.01
C GLY A 54 1.17 12.42 5.93
N GLY A 55 0.73 11.87 4.80
CA GLY A 55 0.07 12.61 3.74
C GLY A 55 -1.21 13.33 4.20
N ILE A 56 -2.14 12.61 4.83
CA ILE A 56 -3.38 13.20 5.38
C ILE A 56 -3.06 14.34 6.37
N SER A 57 -2.08 14.14 7.25
CA SER A 57 -1.65 15.17 8.20
C SER A 57 -1.08 16.40 7.49
N LEU A 58 -0.25 16.20 6.45
CA LEU A 58 0.29 17.29 5.65
C LEU A 58 -0.81 18.09 4.94
N ALA A 59 -1.82 17.41 4.39
CA ALA A 59 -2.97 18.07 3.76
C ALA A 59 -3.75 18.93 4.76
N ASN A 60 -3.98 18.42 5.98
CA ASN A 60 -4.66 19.18 7.03
C ASN A 60 -3.85 20.41 7.46
N VAL A 61 -2.53 20.28 7.63
CA VAL A 61 -1.64 21.42 7.95
C VAL A 61 -1.66 22.46 6.83
N LYS A 62 -1.64 22.02 5.56
CA LYS A 62 -1.77 22.89 4.38
C LYS A 62 -3.10 23.64 4.40
N TRP A 63 -4.21 22.96 4.67
CA TRP A 63 -5.53 23.57 4.78
C TRP A 63 -5.59 24.59 5.93
N ALA A 64 -5.07 24.23 7.10
CA ALA A 64 -4.99 25.12 8.25
C ALA A 64 -4.17 26.39 7.93
N SER A 65 -3.07 26.26 7.18
CA SER A 65 -2.24 27.39 6.75
C SER A 65 -2.96 28.38 5.81
N LYS A 66 -4.04 27.94 5.15
CA LYS A 66 -4.87 28.75 4.24
C LYS A 66 -6.03 29.45 4.95
N GLY A 67 -6.16 29.29 6.27
CA GLY A 67 -7.21 29.89 7.08
C GLY A 67 -8.05 28.88 7.85
N GLY A 68 -7.94 27.58 7.55
CA GLY A 68 -8.56 26.51 8.34
C GLY A 68 -10.08 26.59 8.44
N ALA A 69 -10.74 27.03 7.37
CA ALA A 69 -12.18 27.21 7.37
C ALA A 69 -12.81 26.73 6.05
N GLY A 70 -13.80 25.85 6.18
CA GLY A 70 -14.61 25.38 5.06
C GLY A 70 -13.88 24.48 4.08
N PRO A 71 -14.60 24.00 3.05
CA PRO A 71 -14.03 23.21 1.98
C PRO A 71 -13.08 24.02 1.11
N VAL A 72 -12.04 23.37 0.59
CA VAL A 72 -11.07 23.97 -0.32
C VAL A 72 -10.87 23.05 -1.50
N ASP A 73 -11.18 23.53 -2.69
CA ASP A 73 -11.03 22.80 -3.95
C ASP A 73 -9.59 22.95 -4.48
N ASN A 74 -9.05 21.89 -5.09
CA ASN A 74 -7.72 21.86 -5.70
C ASN A 74 -6.58 22.40 -4.80
N LEU A 75 -6.60 22.06 -3.50
CA LEU A 75 -5.54 22.47 -2.59
C LEU A 75 -4.24 21.73 -2.94
N GLN A 76 -3.19 22.50 -3.28
CA GLN A 76 -1.86 21.97 -3.50
C GLN A 76 -1.20 21.47 -2.20
N VAL A 77 -1.29 20.17 -1.92
CA VAL A 77 -0.69 19.55 -0.74
C VAL A 77 0.82 19.39 -0.92
N PHE A 78 1.26 18.88 -2.06
CA PHE A 78 2.67 18.77 -2.45
C PHE A 78 2.79 18.77 -3.98
N GLY A 79 4.01 18.83 -4.53
CA GLY A 79 4.22 18.81 -5.98
C GLY A 79 3.80 20.11 -6.67
N ASP A 80 3.61 20.03 -7.98
CA ASP A 80 3.24 21.12 -8.88
C ASP A 80 2.19 20.69 -9.91
N GLY A 81 1.57 21.68 -10.57
CA GLY A 81 0.51 21.44 -11.53
C GLY A 81 -0.66 20.68 -10.90
N THR A 82 -1.17 19.66 -11.60
CA THR A 82 -2.30 18.83 -11.13
C THR A 82 -1.88 17.74 -10.14
N ASN A 83 -0.58 17.47 -9.99
CA ASN A 83 -0.08 16.43 -9.10
C ASN A 83 -0.15 16.91 -7.65
N GLY A 84 -0.64 16.08 -6.74
CA GLY A 84 -0.72 16.42 -5.30
C GLY A 84 -1.73 17.51 -4.95
N GLN A 85 -2.66 17.84 -5.86
CA GLN A 85 -3.82 18.67 -5.58
C GLN A 85 -4.95 17.80 -5.01
N LEU A 86 -5.59 18.23 -3.93
CA LEU A 86 -6.71 17.48 -3.35
C LEU A 86 -7.84 18.43 -2.99
N ASP A 87 -9.06 17.94 -3.14
CA ASP A 87 -10.25 18.61 -2.66
C ASP A 87 -10.43 18.26 -1.18
N ILE A 88 -10.43 19.31 -0.36
CA ILE A 88 -10.50 19.23 1.08
C ILE A 88 -11.94 19.49 1.51
N ASN A 89 -12.49 18.60 2.32
CA ASN A 89 -13.84 18.75 2.84
C ASN A 89 -13.95 19.84 3.92
N GLN A 90 -15.16 20.05 4.43
CA GLN A 90 -15.44 21.06 5.47
C GLN A 90 -14.66 20.87 6.78
N TRP A 91 -14.12 19.67 7.04
CA TRP A 91 -13.37 19.35 8.25
C TRP A 91 -11.86 19.50 8.07
N GLY A 92 -11.40 19.89 6.88
CA GLY A 92 -9.98 20.09 6.62
C GLY A 92 -9.23 18.82 6.24
N PHE A 93 -9.93 17.78 5.77
CA PHE A 93 -9.30 16.53 5.33
C PHE A 93 -9.59 16.20 3.86
N PRO A 94 -8.68 15.47 3.18
CA PRO A 94 -8.87 15.06 1.79
C PRO A 94 -10.14 14.24 1.58
N ALA A 95 -10.97 14.67 0.63
CA ALA A 95 -12.15 13.95 0.20
C ALA A 95 -11.95 13.24 -1.13
N GLN A 96 -11.33 13.91 -2.10
CA GLN A 96 -11.08 13.39 -3.44
C GLN A 96 -9.98 14.17 -4.17
N ASN A 97 -9.56 13.68 -5.32
CA ASN A 97 -8.95 14.48 -6.40
C ASN A 97 -9.79 14.17 -7.65
N TYR A 98 -10.78 15.01 -7.95
CA TYR A 98 -11.60 14.81 -9.14
C TYR A 98 -12.15 16.13 -9.68
N PRO A 99 -11.90 16.49 -10.95
CA PRO A 99 -12.62 17.58 -11.60
C PRO A 99 -14.05 17.13 -11.98
N PRO A 100 -15.06 18.00 -11.97
CA PRO A 100 -15.02 19.47 -11.83
C PRO A 100 -15.14 19.96 -10.38
N PHE A 101 -14.99 21.28 -10.18
CA PHE A 101 -15.16 21.96 -8.89
C PHE A 101 -16.41 21.49 -8.14
N GLU A 102 -16.23 21.13 -6.87
CA GLU A 102 -17.31 20.86 -5.93
C GLU A 102 -17.28 21.87 -4.78
N SER A 103 -18.40 22.54 -4.52
CA SER A 103 -18.49 23.48 -3.40
C SER A 103 -18.37 22.81 -2.04
N SER A 104 -18.66 21.50 -1.96
CA SER A 104 -18.67 20.72 -0.72
C SER A 104 -18.15 19.30 -1.00
N PRO A 105 -16.83 19.11 -1.19
CA PRO A 105 -16.24 17.81 -1.50
C PRO A 105 -16.52 16.81 -0.39
N ARG A 106 -16.90 15.58 -0.76
CA ARG A 106 -17.16 14.48 0.18
C ARG A 106 -16.55 13.19 -0.34
N LEU A 107 -16.04 12.40 0.58
CA LEU A 107 -15.61 11.04 0.30
C LEU A 107 -16.86 10.16 0.35
N ASN A 108 -17.50 9.92 -0.78
CA ASN A 108 -18.83 9.32 -0.84
C ASN A 108 -18.90 8.06 -1.71
N ASN A 109 -17.81 7.69 -2.37
CA ASN A 109 -17.73 6.48 -3.17
C ASN A 109 -16.29 5.92 -3.23
N VAL A 110 -16.13 4.76 -3.84
CA VAL A 110 -14.83 4.06 -3.94
C VAL A 110 -13.81 4.77 -4.84
N ASN A 111 -14.26 5.55 -5.83
CA ASN A 111 -13.36 6.34 -6.68
C ASN A 111 -12.72 7.47 -5.88
N ASP A 112 -13.44 8.05 -4.92
CA ASP A 112 -12.91 9.07 -4.01
C ASP A 112 -11.80 8.47 -3.14
N CYS A 113 -12.04 7.28 -2.58
CA CYS A 113 -11.01 6.52 -1.86
C CYS A 113 -9.75 6.33 -2.70
N MET A 114 -9.92 5.81 -3.92
CA MET A 114 -8.79 5.57 -4.82
C MET A 114 -8.09 6.88 -5.23
N SER A 115 -8.82 7.97 -5.45
CA SER A 115 -8.23 9.25 -5.85
C SER A 115 -7.42 9.88 -4.72
N VAL A 116 -7.91 9.84 -3.48
CA VAL A 116 -7.14 10.28 -2.30
C VAL A 116 -5.88 9.43 -2.16
N TRP A 117 -6.00 8.10 -2.21
CA TRP A 117 -4.85 7.18 -2.11
C TRP A 117 -3.77 7.46 -3.16
N ARG A 118 -4.17 7.58 -4.42
CA ARG A 118 -3.24 7.81 -5.54
C ARG A 118 -2.58 9.19 -5.51
N THR A 119 -3.22 10.16 -4.87
CA THR A 119 -2.79 11.55 -4.94
C THR A 119 -2.03 11.98 -3.69
N ILE A 120 -2.37 11.46 -2.51
CA ILE A 120 -1.78 11.94 -1.25
C ILE A 120 -0.34 11.42 -1.03
N MET A 121 0.02 10.31 -1.68
CA MET A 121 1.36 9.71 -1.60
C MET A 121 2.15 10.02 -2.87
N GLN A 122 3.46 10.22 -2.74
CA GLN A 122 4.34 10.48 -3.90
C GLN A 122 4.55 9.23 -4.75
N GLU A 123 4.71 8.07 -4.11
CA GLU A 123 4.86 6.77 -4.75
C GLU A 123 3.81 5.81 -4.15
N PRO A 124 2.52 5.97 -4.50
CA PRO A 124 1.46 5.15 -3.95
C PRO A 124 1.57 3.71 -4.48
N PRO A 125 1.42 2.69 -3.61
CA PRO A 125 1.11 1.32 -4.05
C PRO A 125 -0.13 1.30 -4.93
N VAL A 126 -0.19 0.36 -5.88
CA VAL A 126 -1.31 0.28 -6.83
C VAL A 126 -2.61 -0.11 -6.10
N VAL A 127 -3.61 0.78 -6.18
CA VAL A 127 -4.95 0.55 -5.61
C VAL A 127 -6.02 0.32 -6.68
N THR A 128 -6.94 -0.61 -6.40
CA THR A 128 -8.05 -0.99 -7.28
C THR A 128 -9.38 -1.08 -6.52
N SER A 129 -10.49 -1.05 -7.26
CA SER A 129 -11.84 -1.35 -6.74
C SER A 129 -12.31 -2.77 -7.10
N ASN A 130 -11.42 -3.62 -7.62
CA ASN A 130 -11.68 -5.03 -7.89
C ASN A 130 -10.59 -5.90 -7.23
N PRO A 131 -10.92 -6.75 -6.26
CA PRO A 131 -9.93 -7.51 -5.50
C PRO A 131 -9.15 -8.54 -6.35
N ASN A 132 -9.59 -8.83 -7.57
CA ASN A 132 -8.96 -9.79 -8.48
C ASN A 132 -8.12 -9.12 -9.56
N THR A 133 -7.67 -7.87 -9.34
CA THR A 133 -6.85 -7.15 -10.33
C THR A 133 -5.39 -7.59 -10.22
N ASP A 134 -4.85 -8.18 -11.29
CA ASP A 134 -3.43 -8.53 -11.34
C ASP A 134 -2.55 -7.28 -11.21
N GLY A 135 -1.52 -7.38 -10.36
CA GLY A 135 -0.56 -6.29 -10.12
C GLY A 135 -1.06 -5.17 -9.19
N ALA A 136 -2.28 -5.26 -8.66
CA ALA A 136 -2.71 -4.38 -7.58
C ALA A 136 -2.19 -4.87 -6.22
N GLU A 137 -1.81 -3.94 -5.37
CA GLU A 137 -1.33 -4.20 -4.00
C GLU A 137 -2.44 -3.98 -2.97
N TYR A 138 -3.35 -3.06 -3.25
CA TYR A 138 -4.47 -2.72 -2.37
C TYR A 138 -5.82 -2.73 -3.07
N PHE A 139 -6.84 -3.19 -2.36
CA PHE A 139 -8.25 -3.12 -2.78
C PHE A 139 -9.02 -2.12 -1.90
N ALA A 140 -9.56 -1.08 -2.50
CA ALA A 140 -10.32 -0.04 -1.83
C ALA A 140 -11.81 -0.39 -1.72
N THR A 141 -12.38 -0.15 -0.55
CA THR A 141 -13.83 -0.14 -0.32
C THR A 141 -14.23 1.17 0.33
N TYR A 142 -15.43 1.63 -0.02
CA TYR A 142 -16.08 2.75 0.62
C TYR A 142 -16.98 2.25 1.76
N ILE A 143 -16.89 2.92 2.90
CA ILE A 143 -17.72 2.66 4.08
C ILE A 143 -18.53 3.93 4.35
N SER A 144 -19.85 3.82 4.24
CA SER A 144 -20.72 4.98 4.45
C SER A 144 -20.82 5.33 5.94
N PRO A 145 -20.68 6.61 6.34
CA PRO A 145 -20.30 7.76 5.52
C PRO A 145 -18.79 8.08 5.60
N ASP A 146 -18.23 8.68 4.53
CA ASP A 146 -16.95 9.41 4.53
C ASP A 146 -15.68 8.62 4.91
N GLN A 147 -15.75 7.29 4.82
CA GLN A 147 -14.65 6.41 5.21
C GLN A 147 -14.21 5.50 4.07
N CYS A 148 -12.92 5.18 4.07
CA CYS A 148 -12.32 4.19 3.19
C CYS A 148 -11.66 3.07 3.99
N ARG A 149 -11.66 1.88 3.41
CA ARG A 149 -10.77 0.80 3.84
C ARG A 149 -10.01 0.27 2.64
N TYR A 150 -8.70 0.11 2.81
CA TYR A 150 -7.78 -0.38 1.80
C TYR A 150 -7.22 -1.73 2.28
N PHE A 151 -7.72 -2.83 1.72
CA PHE A 151 -7.27 -4.17 2.05
C PHE A 151 -5.97 -4.50 1.31
N TYR A 152 -5.01 -5.10 2.01
CA TYR A 152 -3.78 -5.58 1.40
C TYR A 152 -4.06 -6.86 0.61
N LEU A 153 -3.83 -6.85 -0.69
CA LEU A 153 -4.24 -7.96 -1.57
C LEU A 153 -3.47 -9.27 -1.37
N PRO A 154 -2.15 -9.25 -1.08
CA PRO A 154 -1.42 -10.49 -0.80
C PRO A 154 -1.93 -11.24 0.43
N GLU A 155 -2.56 -10.54 1.38
CA GLU A 155 -3.17 -11.11 2.59
C GLU A 155 -4.28 -10.17 3.10
N GLN A 156 -5.54 -10.46 2.72
CA GLN A 156 -6.69 -9.55 2.88
C GLN A 156 -7.19 -9.39 4.32
N THR A 157 -6.48 -9.97 5.30
CA THR A 157 -6.73 -9.73 6.73
C THR A 157 -6.14 -8.40 7.19
N MET A 158 -5.09 -7.90 6.52
CA MET A 158 -4.49 -6.60 6.83
C MET A 158 -5.15 -5.46 6.02
N SER A 159 -5.31 -4.30 6.64
CA SER A 159 -5.93 -3.15 5.98
C SER A 159 -5.51 -1.79 6.54
N ILE A 160 -5.70 -0.74 5.76
CA ILE A 160 -5.58 0.66 6.21
C ILE A 160 -6.96 1.28 6.16
N TYR A 161 -7.38 1.89 7.26
CA TYR A 161 -8.64 2.60 7.40
C TYR A 161 -8.40 4.10 7.45
N TYR A 162 -9.28 4.85 6.78
CA TYR A 162 -9.28 6.31 6.76
C TYR A 162 -10.69 6.85 6.99
N ASP A 163 -10.83 7.79 7.92
CA ASP A 163 -12.05 8.57 8.12
C ASP A 163 -11.79 10.04 7.77
N SER A 164 -12.44 10.53 6.71
CA SER A 164 -12.25 11.92 6.27
C SER A 164 -12.98 12.95 7.14
N ARG A 165 -13.78 12.52 8.12
CA ARG A 165 -14.48 13.44 9.04
C ARG A 165 -13.58 13.98 10.14
N ASP A 166 -12.58 13.18 10.55
CA ASP A 166 -11.64 13.52 11.62
C ASP A 166 -10.16 13.33 11.24
N GLY A 167 -9.89 12.81 10.04
CA GLY A 167 -8.54 12.58 9.54
C GLY A 167 -7.85 11.36 10.15
N SER A 168 -8.59 10.52 10.89
CA SER A 168 -8.01 9.33 11.52
C SER A 168 -7.56 8.33 10.46
N VAL A 169 -6.34 7.85 10.63
CA VAL A 169 -5.77 6.76 9.84
C VAL A 169 -5.32 5.67 10.81
N ILE A 170 -5.92 4.48 10.66
CA ILE A 170 -5.66 3.31 11.48
C ILE A 170 -5.14 2.22 10.55
N THR A 171 -4.01 1.62 10.91
CA THR A 171 -3.44 0.48 10.18
C THR A 171 -3.69 -0.77 10.99
N ASP A 172 -4.33 -1.74 10.36
CA ASP A 172 -4.54 -3.09 10.86
C ASP A 172 -3.52 -4.00 10.16
N SER A 173 -2.46 -4.34 10.90
CA SER A 173 -1.35 -5.15 10.43
C SER A 173 -1.34 -6.56 11.03
N ASP A 174 -2.40 -6.97 11.76
CA ASP A 174 -2.49 -8.33 12.28
C ASP A 174 -3.01 -9.29 11.19
N PRO A 175 -2.19 -10.24 10.72
CA PRO A 175 -2.61 -11.18 9.70
C PRO A 175 -3.67 -12.18 10.18
N ASN A 176 -3.98 -12.23 11.49
CA ASN A 176 -4.96 -13.14 12.10
C ASN A 176 -6.24 -12.43 12.60
N SER A 177 -6.47 -11.18 12.22
CA SER A 177 -7.66 -10.42 12.61
C SER A 177 -8.96 -10.97 12.02
#